data_AF-A0A9E0MY15-F1
#
_entry.id   AF-A0A9E0MY15-F1
#
_cell.length_a   1.000
_cell.length_b   1.000
_cell.length_c   1.000
_cell.angle_alpha   90.00
_cell.angle_beta   90.00
_cell.angle_gamma   90.00
#
_symmetry.space_group_name_H-M   'P 1'
#
loop_
_entity.id
_entity.type
_entity.pdbx_description
1 polymer ?
#
loop_
_entity_poly.entity_id
_entity_poly.type
_entity_poly.pdbx_seq_one_letter_code
_entity_poly.pdbx_strand_id
1 'polypeptide(L)'
;MKIRLKESLAFIFLPRLFSRVSDLGLNFGYLAFLMALVFSNIRLLPAHHPYLRPQGMESLSIRKVMAAAAHNLTGGIRNTDQYITFGAFLVGTVLLTLQFIILIGILIINTAQAASFSGLFVTPNPTYDVAFMMLDRVFQIPGMFGSVFDPAGPGGISPFTQGLHTLFAFYSVGMLMVGLLIVLYYIFAVIAETAQTGSPFGERFASVYAPFRLVLCVTLLLPLAYGLNAGQYLTLIVAKYGSSFATNAWVMYNNKLSVLGYMNPLGLETSEMVAAPEAQKISSLVNFFYLVHTCRAA
;
A
#
# COMPACT_ATOMS: atom_id res chain seq x y z
N MET A 1 -30.46 30.04 -29.98
CA MET A 1 -29.36 29.55 -29.11
C MET A 1 -28.23 29.05 -30.01
N LYS A 2 -27.20 29.88 -30.28
CA LYS A 2 -26.08 29.50 -31.16
C LYS A 2 -25.07 28.69 -30.36
N ILE A 3 -25.17 27.36 -30.43
CA ILE A 3 -24.21 26.46 -29.80
C ILE A 3 -22.93 26.49 -30.65
N ARG A 4 -21.82 26.99 -30.08
CA ARG A 4 -20.52 27.03 -30.77
C ARG A 4 -19.96 25.61 -30.81
N LEU A 5 -19.87 25.05 -32.00
CA LEU A 5 -19.38 23.69 -32.29
C LEU A 5 -18.00 23.40 -31.66
N LYS A 6 -17.18 24.45 -31.49
CA LYS A 6 -15.89 24.39 -30.79
C LYS A 6 -16.00 24.13 -29.28
N GLU A 7 -17.02 24.68 -28.61
CA GLU A 7 -17.27 24.47 -27.18
C GLU A 7 -17.85 23.08 -26.92
N SER A 8 -18.69 22.57 -27.83
CA SER A 8 -19.22 21.21 -27.77
C SER A 8 -18.15 20.14 -28.00
N LEU A 9 -17.24 20.37 -28.96
CA LEU A 9 -16.12 19.45 -29.21
C LEU A 9 -15.09 19.48 -28.07
N ALA A 10 -14.81 20.65 -27.49
CA ALA A 10 -13.96 20.74 -26.30
C ALA A 10 -14.56 19.98 -25.11
N PHE A 11 -15.89 19.96 -24.97
CA PHE A 11 -16.57 19.20 -23.93
C PHE A 11 -16.54 17.67 -24.15
N ILE A 12 -16.57 17.23 -25.42
CA ILE A 12 -16.49 15.81 -25.80
C ILE A 12 -15.07 15.26 -25.63
N PHE A 13 -14.05 16.02 -26.01
CA PHE A 13 -12.65 15.57 -25.99
C PHE A 13 -11.90 15.87 -24.68
N LEU A 14 -12.38 16.83 -23.88
CA LEU A 14 -11.86 17.17 -22.55
C LEU A 14 -13.04 17.32 -21.57
N PRO A 15 -13.61 16.22 -21.08
CA PRO A 15 -14.76 16.27 -20.18
C PRO A 15 -14.32 16.75 -18.80
N ARG A 16 -14.09 18.06 -18.61
CA ARG A 16 -13.87 18.73 -17.30
C ARG A 16 -12.99 17.96 -16.30
N LEU A 17 -12.00 17.21 -16.81
CA LEU A 17 -11.18 16.33 -15.97
C LEU A 17 -10.33 17.18 -15.04
N PHE A 18 -9.73 18.26 -15.55
CA PHE A 18 -8.90 19.19 -14.78
C PHE A 18 -9.67 19.96 -13.70
N SER A 19 -10.92 20.36 -13.93
CA SER A 19 -11.73 21.03 -12.89
C SER A 19 -12.18 20.07 -11.78
N ARG A 20 -12.23 18.75 -12.05
CA ARG A 20 -12.47 17.75 -11.00
C ARG A 20 -11.20 17.31 -10.29
N VAL A 21 -10.03 17.44 -10.94
CA VAL A 21 -8.73 17.21 -10.28
C VAL A 21 -8.43 18.30 -9.24
N SER A 22 -8.92 19.53 -9.41
CA SER A 22 -8.88 20.54 -8.34
C SER A 22 -9.79 20.19 -7.14
N ASP A 23 -10.91 19.49 -7.38
CA ASP A 23 -11.78 18.96 -6.31
C ASP A 23 -11.27 17.64 -5.69
N LEU A 24 -10.28 16.99 -6.33
CA LEU A 24 -9.50 15.87 -5.80
C LEU A 24 -8.33 16.34 -4.90
N GLY A 25 -8.16 17.65 -4.71
CA GLY A 25 -7.33 18.17 -3.63
C GLY A 25 -7.82 17.61 -2.28
N LEU A 26 -6.90 17.45 -1.32
CA LEU A 26 -7.18 16.91 0.01
C LEU A 26 -8.40 17.61 0.66
N ASN A 27 -9.58 17.04 0.47
CA ASN A 27 -10.83 17.58 0.99
C ASN A 27 -10.95 17.18 2.46
N PHE A 28 -10.22 17.91 3.31
CA PHE A 28 -10.28 17.76 4.76
C PHE A 28 -11.63 18.20 5.36
N GLY A 29 -12.60 18.57 4.54
CA GLY A 29 -13.94 19.00 4.96
C GLY A 29 -14.68 17.95 5.78
N TYR A 30 -14.61 16.68 5.37
CA TYR A 30 -15.22 15.58 6.13
C TYR A 30 -14.56 15.38 7.50
N LEU A 31 -13.23 15.45 7.56
CA LEU A 31 -12.48 15.34 8.82
C LEU A 31 -12.75 16.54 9.73
N ALA A 32 -12.82 17.76 9.17
CA ALA A 32 -13.18 18.96 9.90
C ALA A 32 -14.64 18.91 10.43
N PHE A 33 -15.56 18.28 9.68
CA PHE A 33 -16.94 18.08 10.09
C PHE A 33 -17.06 17.07 11.23
N LEU A 34 -16.36 15.93 11.14
CA LEU A 34 -16.27 14.96 12.25
C LEU A 34 -15.67 15.60 13.51
N MET A 35 -14.62 16.40 13.35
CA MET A 35 -14.04 17.15 14.46
C MET A 35 -15.03 18.15 15.06
N ALA A 36 -15.81 18.86 14.23
CA ALA A 36 -16.87 19.75 14.70
C ALA A 36 -17.97 19.01 15.48
N LEU A 37 -18.35 17.80 15.04
CA LEU A 37 -19.32 16.97 15.75
C LEU A 37 -18.80 16.53 17.13
N VAL A 38 -17.53 16.14 17.22
CA VAL A 38 -16.87 15.80 18.49
C VAL A 38 -16.85 17.02 19.43
N PHE A 39 -16.52 18.20 18.92
CA PHE A 39 -16.55 19.44 19.71
C PHE A 39 -17.98 19.86 20.11
N SER A 40 -19.01 19.55 19.33
CA SER A 40 -20.41 19.76 19.73
C SER A 40 -20.82 18.87 20.90
N ASN A 41 -20.40 17.60 20.91
CA ASN A 41 -20.74 16.67 22.00
C ASN A 41 -20.20 17.12 23.37
N ILE A 42 -19.07 17.83 23.39
CA ILE A 42 -18.40 18.31 24.61
C ILE A 42 -18.78 19.78 24.90
N ARG A 43 -19.78 20.33 24.18
CA ARG A 43 -20.28 21.71 24.31
C ARG A 43 -19.20 22.78 24.04
N LEU A 44 -18.15 22.45 23.28
CA LEU A 44 -17.15 23.39 22.78
C LEU A 44 -17.68 24.20 21.59
N LEU A 45 -18.58 23.61 20.80
CA LEU A 45 -19.32 24.33 19.75
C LEU A 45 -20.80 24.37 20.12
N PRO A 46 -21.46 25.53 19.99
CA PRO A 46 -22.90 25.62 20.23
C PRO A 46 -23.66 24.78 19.18
N ALA A 47 -24.76 24.15 19.60
CA ALA A 47 -25.55 23.23 18.76
C ALA A 47 -26.09 23.86 17.45
N HIS A 48 -26.13 25.20 17.37
CA HIS A 48 -26.57 25.94 16.20
C HIS A 48 -25.42 26.47 15.30
N HIS A 49 -24.18 26.04 15.54
CA HIS A 49 -23.04 26.54 14.77
C HIS A 49 -23.13 26.13 13.28
N PRO A 50 -22.82 27.03 12.33
CA PRO A 50 -22.86 26.73 10.89
C PRO A 50 -22.02 25.51 10.47
N TYR A 51 -20.98 25.18 11.24
CA TYR A 51 -20.06 24.07 10.99
C TYR A 51 -20.64 22.68 11.26
N LEU A 52 -21.82 22.60 11.90
CA LEU A 52 -22.55 21.35 12.14
C LEU A 52 -23.55 21.02 11.01
N ARG A 53 -23.70 21.91 10.02
CA ARG A 53 -24.60 21.69 8.90
C ARG A 53 -23.88 20.96 7.75
N PRO A 54 -24.45 19.87 7.21
CA PRO A 54 -23.85 19.12 6.11
C PRO A 54 -23.75 19.94 4.81
N GLN A 55 -24.51 21.03 4.67
CA GLN A 55 -24.57 21.88 3.49
C GLN A 55 -23.31 22.76 3.26
N GLY A 56 -22.38 22.84 4.23
CA GLY A 56 -21.18 23.69 4.14
C GLY A 56 -19.85 22.93 4.08
N MET A 57 -19.89 21.61 3.87
CA MET A 57 -18.76 20.70 4.12
C MET A 57 -17.54 20.94 3.21
N GLU A 58 -17.73 21.46 2.00
CA GLU A 58 -16.66 21.69 1.01
C GLU A 58 -15.73 22.87 1.38
N SER A 59 -16.19 23.81 2.20
CA SER A 59 -15.40 25.00 2.61
C SER A 59 -14.80 24.91 4.01
N LEU A 60 -15.08 23.80 4.70
CA LEU A 60 -14.76 23.59 6.09
C LEU A 60 -13.30 23.11 6.21
N SER A 61 -12.46 23.91 6.87
CA SER A 61 -11.07 23.54 7.13
C SER A 61 -10.86 23.25 8.60
N ILE A 62 -9.99 22.29 8.92
CA ILE A 62 -9.60 21.93 10.30
C ILE A 62 -9.19 23.19 11.08
N ARG A 63 -8.44 24.11 10.45
CA ARG A 63 -8.01 25.38 11.05
C ARG A 63 -9.18 26.26 11.51
N LYS A 64 -10.25 26.37 10.71
CA LYS A 64 -11.42 27.20 11.03
C LYS A 64 -12.23 26.61 12.18
N VAL A 65 -12.37 25.28 12.22
CA VAL A 65 -13.06 24.57 13.30
C VAL A 65 -12.25 24.63 14.60
N MET A 66 -10.92 24.48 14.54
CA MET A 66 -10.05 24.66 15.70
C MET A 66 -10.07 26.10 16.23
N ALA A 67 -10.09 27.10 15.35
CA ALA A 67 -10.19 28.51 15.75
C ALA A 67 -11.54 28.82 16.42
N ALA A 68 -12.65 28.32 15.86
CA ALA A 68 -13.97 28.49 16.46
C ALA A 68 -14.11 27.75 17.80
N ALA A 69 -13.51 26.57 17.94
CA ALA A 69 -13.44 25.87 19.22
C ALA A 69 -12.59 26.64 20.25
N ALA A 70 -11.44 27.19 19.84
CA ALA A 70 -10.55 27.99 20.68
C ALA A 70 -11.25 29.22 21.29
N HIS A 71 -12.11 29.89 20.52
CA HIS A 71 -12.87 31.06 21.00
C HIS A 71 -13.94 30.72 22.06
N ASN A 72 -14.43 29.49 22.07
CA ASN A 72 -15.49 29.05 23.00
C ASN A 72 -14.94 28.33 24.25
N LEU A 73 -13.61 28.21 24.39
CA LEU A 73 -12.98 27.69 25.60
C LEU A 73 -13.12 28.70 26.74
N THR A 74 -14.19 28.55 27.53
CA THR A 74 -14.47 29.37 28.71
C THR A 74 -14.73 28.49 29.92
N GLY A 75 -14.03 28.77 31.01
CA GLY A 75 -14.19 28.09 32.30
C GLY A 75 -12.94 27.38 32.79
N GLY A 76 -12.14 28.06 33.62
CA GLY A 76 -10.98 27.45 34.28
C GLY A 76 -11.36 26.27 35.17
N ILE A 77 -10.51 25.23 35.18
CA ILE A 77 -10.46 23.97 35.99
C ILE A 77 -11.76 23.13 36.04
N ARG A 78 -12.94 23.72 36.02
CA ARG A 78 -14.26 23.05 36.09
C ARG A 78 -14.68 22.41 34.76
N ASN A 79 -14.18 22.92 33.63
CA ASN A 79 -14.42 22.37 32.29
C ASN A 79 -13.19 21.61 31.76
N THR A 80 -12.52 20.83 32.60
CA THR A 80 -11.28 20.12 32.25
C THR A 80 -11.43 19.20 31.03
N ASP A 81 -12.60 18.58 30.84
CA ASP A 81 -12.88 17.70 29.70
C ASP A 81 -12.79 18.41 28.33
N GLN A 82 -13.18 19.69 28.29
CA GLN A 82 -13.10 20.53 27.10
C GLN A 82 -11.64 20.83 26.74
N TYR A 83 -10.80 21.11 27.74
CA TYR A 83 -9.36 21.37 27.54
C TYR A 83 -8.60 20.11 27.12
N ILE A 84 -8.91 18.95 27.72
CA ILE A 84 -8.24 17.68 27.36
C ILE A 84 -8.52 17.32 25.91
N THR A 85 -9.79 17.41 25.48
CA THR A 85 -10.15 17.00 24.12
C THR A 85 -9.62 17.99 23.09
N PHE A 86 -9.77 19.30 23.32
CA PHE A 86 -9.17 20.30 22.44
C PHE A 86 -7.64 20.15 22.36
N GLY A 87 -6.98 19.92 23.50
CA GLY A 87 -5.54 19.66 23.58
C GLY A 87 -5.11 18.42 22.79
N ALA A 88 -5.84 17.30 22.91
CA ALA A 88 -5.55 16.08 22.16
C ALA A 88 -5.64 16.28 20.65
N PHE A 89 -6.67 16.98 20.15
CA PHE A 89 -6.80 17.31 18.73
C PHE A 89 -5.73 18.30 18.25
N LEU A 90 -5.36 19.28 19.08
CA LEU A 90 -4.31 20.24 18.76
C LEU A 90 -2.94 19.55 18.67
N VAL A 91 -2.58 18.76 19.68
CA VAL A 91 -1.33 17.99 19.71
C VAL A 91 -1.30 17.01 18.53
N GLY A 92 -2.39 16.28 18.28
CA GLY A 92 -2.46 15.36 17.14
C GLY A 92 -2.26 16.05 15.80
N THR A 93 -2.88 17.22 15.59
CA THR A 93 -2.72 18.00 14.36
C THR A 93 -1.29 18.54 14.22
N VAL A 94 -0.69 19.02 15.31
CA VAL A 94 0.69 19.53 15.33
C VAL A 94 1.68 18.39 15.05
N LEU A 95 1.54 17.23 15.70
CA LEU A 95 2.42 16.08 15.48
C LEU A 95 2.31 15.56 14.04
N LEU A 96 1.09 15.46 13.50
CA LEU A 96 0.88 15.02 12.12
C LEU A 96 1.50 16.00 11.12
N THR A 97 1.29 17.30 11.29
CA THR A 97 1.90 18.31 10.41
C THR A 97 3.42 18.33 10.52
N LEU A 98 3.96 18.23 11.73
CA LEU A 98 5.39 18.10 11.97
C LEU A 98 5.97 16.84 11.34
N GLN A 99 5.26 15.71 11.38
CA GLN A 99 5.69 14.47 10.73
C GLN A 99 5.76 14.60 9.22
N PHE A 100 4.79 15.26 8.57
CA PHE A 100 4.87 15.54 7.14
C PHE A 100 6.01 16.49 6.78
N ILE A 101 6.24 17.53 7.59
CA ILE A 101 7.35 18.48 7.39
C ILE A 101 8.69 17.76 7.54
N ILE A 102 8.86 16.93 8.57
CA ILE A 102 10.07 16.14 8.78
C ILE A 102 10.25 15.13 7.65
N LEU A 103 9.20 14.47 7.19
CA LEU A 103 9.28 13.53 6.07
C LEU A 103 9.75 14.22 4.78
N ILE A 104 9.18 15.38 4.45
CA ILE A 104 9.62 16.19 3.31
C ILE A 104 11.07 16.67 3.51
N GLY A 105 11.42 17.10 4.72
CA GLY A 105 12.79 17.48 5.08
C GLY A 105 13.78 16.34 4.92
N ILE A 106 13.43 15.14 5.36
CA ILE A 106 14.22 13.90 5.20
C ILE A 106 14.42 13.58 3.72
N LEU A 107 13.38 13.72 2.89
CA LEU A 107 13.48 13.48 1.44
C LEU A 107 14.43 14.48 0.73
N ILE A 108 14.57 15.70 1.24
CA ILE A 108 15.44 16.74 0.67
C ILE A 108 16.87 16.65 1.22
N ILE A 109 17.03 16.34 2.52
CA ILE A 109 18.30 16.44 3.25
C ILE A 109 19.12 15.13 3.19
N ASN A 110 18.50 13.95 3.06
CA ASN A 110 19.20 12.66 3.13
C ASN A 110 19.88 12.21 1.82
N THR A 111 20.60 13.09 1.13
CA THR A 111 21.64 12.66 0.18
C THR A 111 22.91 12.19 0.89
N ALA A 112 23.00 12.30 2.22
CA ALA A 112 24.20 11.99 3.01
C ALA A 112 24.17 10.64 3.77
N GLN A 113 23.05 9.91 3.81
CA GLN A 113 22.97 8.56 4.40
C GLN A 113 22.82 7.50 3.28
N ALA A 114 23.88 7.34 2.48
CA ALA A 114 24.24 6.18 1.64
C ALA A 114 23.20 5.50 0.69
N ALA A 115 21.94 5.92 0.62
CA ALA A 115 20.98 5.43 -0.35
C ALA A 115 20.11 6.58 -0.87
N SER A 116 20.26 6.91 -2.14
CA SER A 116 19.25 7.68 -2.87
C SER A 116 17.89 6.97 -2.73
N PHE A 117 16.76 7.70 -2.81
CA PHE A 117 15.41 7.09 -2.70
C PHE A 117 15.24 5.88 -3.63
N SER A 118 15.84 5.92 -4.82
CA SER A 118 15.90 4.77 -5.74
C SER A 118 16.80 3.64 -5.25
N GLY A 119 17.91 3.94 -4.59
CA GLY A 119 18.83 2.96 -3.99
C GLY A 119 18.24 2.23 -2.78
N LEU A 120 17.19 2.75 -2.15
CA LEU A 120 16.52 2.12 -1.02
C LEU A 120 15.78 0.83 -1.43
N PHE A 121 15.26 0.78 -2.65
CA PHE A 121 14.48 -0.36 -3.18
C PHE A 121 15.25 -1.19 -4.23
N VAL A 122 16.53 -0.91 -4.44
CA VAL A 122 17.38 -1.62 -5.39
C VAL A 122 18.50 -2.33 -4.62
N THR A 123 18.61 -3.64 -4.81
CA THR A 123 19.66 -4.45 -4.18
C THR A 123 21.00 -4.28 -4.93
N PRO A 124 22.13 -4.02 -4.24
CA PRO A 124 23.44 -3.84 -4.86
C PRO A 124 23.95 -5.08 -5.61
N ASN A 125 23.65 -6.27 -5.07
CA ASN A 125 24.04 -7.55 -5.67
C ASN A 125 22.82 -8.51 -5.69
N PRO A 126 21.97 -8.43 -6.71
CA PRO A 126 20.77 -9.27 -6.79
C PRO A 126 21.10 -10.75 -7.06
N THR A 127 22.27 -11.05 -7.63
CA THR A 127 22.65 -12.41 -8.04
C THR A 127 22.83 -13.36 -6.85
N TYR A 128 23.40 -12.87 -5.76
CA TYR A 128 23.71 -13.65 -4.56
C TYR A 128 22.88 -13.24 -3.34
N ASP A 129 21.82 -12.46 -3.55
CA ASP A 129 20.89 -12.11 -2.48
C ASP A 129 20.08 -13.35 -2.08
N VAL A 130 20.14 -13.72 -0.79
CA VAL A 130 19.50 -14.94 -0.28
C VAL A 130 17.99 -14.92 -0.48
N ALA A 131 17.36 -13.76 -0.30
CA ALA A 131 15.91 -13.63 -0.44
C ALA A 131 15.49 -13.75 -1.92
N PHE A 132 16.24 -13.12 -2.84
CA PHE A 132 16.00 -13.30 -4.28
C PHE A 132 16.27 -14.73 -4.73
N MET A 133 17.31 -15.39 -4.21
CA MET A 133 17.57 -16.81 -4.51
C MET A 133 16.43 -17.71 -4.04
N MET A 134 15.84 -17.45 -2.86
CA MET A 134 14.69 -18.22 -2.37
C MET A 134 13.44 -17.96 -3.20
N LEU A 135 13.17 -16.69 -3.55
CA LEU A 135 12.02 -16.31 -4.37
C LEU A 135 12.11 -16.86 -5.79
N ASP A 136 13.29 -16.78 -6.43
CA ASP A 136 13.52 -17.39 -7.74
C ASP A 136 13.39 -18.90 -7.67
N ARG A 137 13.90 -19.58 -6.64
CA ARG A 137 13.75 -21.05 -6.52
C ARG A 137 12.30 -21.50 -6.38
N VAL A 138 11.45 -20.72 -5.73
CA VAL A 138 10.04 -21.07 -5.52
C VAL A 138 9.21 -20.76 -6.77
N PHE A 139 9.28 -19.52 -7.26
CA PHE A 139 8.38 -19.05 -8.31
C PHE A 139 8.94 -19.17 -9.73
N GLN A 140 10.27 -19.14 -9.91
CA GLN A 140 10.96 -19.23 -11.20
C GLN A 140 10.25 -18.46 -12.32
N ILE A 141 10.18 -17.14 -12.19
CA ILE A 141 9.61 -16.27 -13.23
C ILE A 141 10.76 -15.53 -13.91
N PRO A 142 10.96 -15.72 -15.23
CA PRO A 142 12.11 -15.16 -15.95
C PRO A 142 12.25 -13.65 -15.78
N GLY A 143 13.44 -13.20 -15.37
CA GLY A 143 13.80 -11.78 -15.29
C GLY A 143 13.13 -11.02 -14.13
N MET A 144 12.45 -11.72 -13.22
CA MET A 144 11.74 -11.05 -12.12
C MET A 144 12.70 -10.60 -11.02
N PHE A 145 13.52 -11.49 -10.46
CA PHE A 145 14.39 -11.20 -9.33
C PHE A 145 15.87 -11.09 -9.74
N GLY A 146 16.31 -11.82 -10.78
CA GLY A 146 17.66 -11.70 -11.32
C GLY A 146 18.74 -12.37 -10.46
N SER A 147 18.38 -13.39 -9.67
CA SER A 147 19.33 -14.17 -8.89
C SER A 147 20.09 -15.19 -9.76
N VAL A 148 21.05 -15.92 -9.17
CA VAL A 148 21.72 -17.05 -9.83
C VAL A 148 20.76 -18.15 -10.30
N PHE A 149 19.57 -18.25 -9.69
CA PHE A 149 18.53 -19.23 -10.05
C PHE A 149 17.47 -18.66 -10.99
N ASP A 150 17.67 -17.48 -11.56
CA ASP A 150 16.74 -16.90 -12.53
C ASP A 150 16.61 -17.83 -13.75
N PRO A 151 15.39 -18.25 -14.11
CA PRO A 151 15.16 -19.06 -15.30
C PRO A 151 15.42 -18.33 -16.63
N ALA A 152 15.56 -17.00 -16.63
CA ALA A 152 16.09 -16.25 -17.78
C ALA A 152 17.60 -16.47 -17.98
N GLY A 153 18.30 -16.94 -16.94
CA GLY A 153 19.72 -17.29 -16.95
C GLY A 153 19.94 -18.80 -16.85
N PRO A 154 20.91 -19.28 -16.05
CA PRO A 154 21.26 -20.70 -15.97
C PRO A 154 20.26 -21.55 -15.15
N GLY A 155 19.28 -20.93 -14.48
CA GLY A 155 18.44 -21.59 -13.47
C GLY A 155 17.43 -22.60 -14.02
N GLY A 156 16.94 -22.38 -15.25
CA GLY A 156 15.87 -23.19 -15.86
C GLY A 156 14.58 -23.26 -15.03
N ILE A 157 13.49 -23.75 -15.63
CA ILE A 157 12.24 -23.98 -14.88
C ILE A 157 12.17 -25.45 -14.49
N SER A 158 12.23 -25.72 -13.18
CA SER A 158 12.13 -27.05 -12.60
C SER A 158 10.73 -27.66 -12.82
N PRO A 159 10.59 -28.99 -12.92
CA PRO A 159 9.29 -29.63 -13.11
C PRO A 159 8.31 -29.36 -11.94
N PHE A 160 8.82 -29.19 -10.71
CA PHE A 160 8.00 -28.81 -9.55
C PHE A 160 7.39 -27.43 -9.73
N THR A 161 8.18 -26.47 -10.22
CA THR A 161 7.70 -25.11 -10.45
C THR A 161 6.81 -25.02 -11.69
N GLN A 162 7.03 -25.85 -12.71
CA GLN A 162 6.08 -25.98 -13.82
C GLN A 162 4.70 -26.46 -13.33
N GLY A 163 4.67 -27.44 -12.42
CA GLY A 163 3.43 -27.88 -11.76
C GLY A 163 2.77 -26.76 -10.93
N LEU A 164 3.57 -25.91 -10.29
CA LEU A 164 3.06 -24.73 -9.59
C LEU A 164 2.47 -23.68 -10.55
N HIS A 165 3.12 -23.43 -11.69
CA HIS A 165 2.63 -22.51 -12.73
C HIS A 165 1.30 -23.00 -13.31
N THR A 166 1.14 -24.29 -13.56
CA THR A 166 -0.13 -24.85 -14.06
C THR A 166 -1.24 -24.76 -13.01
N LEU A 167 -0.93 -24.95 -11.73
CA LEU A 167 -1.86 -24.73 -10.62
C LEU A 167 -2.34 -23.27 -10.58
N PHE A 168 -1.41 -22.31 -10.66
CA PHE A 168 -1.77 -20.89 -10.69
C PHE A 168 -2.57 -20.52 -11.94
N ALA A 169 -2.24 -21.10 -13.10
CA ALA A 169 -2.99 -20.89 -14.33
C ALA A 169 -4.45 -21.35 -14.18
N PHE A 170 -4.64 -22.55 -13.63
CA PHE A 170 -5.98 -23.09 -13.37
C PHE A 170 -6.78 -22.19 -12.41
N TYR A 171 -6.15 -21.77 -11.31
CA TYR A 171 -6.78 -20.84 -10.37
C TYR A 171 -7.13 -19.48 -11.01
N SER A 172 -6.22 -18.93 -11.81
CA SER A 172 -6.41 -17.64 -12.48
C SER A 172 -7.59 -17.68 -13.46
N VAL A 173 -7.72 -18.77 -14.24
CA VAL A 173 -8.85 -18.96 -15.17
C VAL A 173 -10.16 -19.11 -14.40
N GLY A 174 -10.16 -19.90 -13.31
CA GLY A 174 -11.34 -20.05 -12.45
C GLY A 174 -11.82 -18.72 -11.87
N MET A 175 -10.89 -17.92 -11.33
CA MET A 175 -11.20 -16.60 -10.78
C MET A 175 -11.66 -15.61 -11.86
N LEU A 176 -11.12 -15.69 -13.09
CA LEU A 176 -11.57 -14.88 -14.22
C LEU A 176 -13.04 -15.16 -14.58
N MET A 177 -13.45 -16.43 -14.58
CA MET A 177 -14.84 -16.82 -14.84
C MET A 177 -15.80 -16.25 -13.79
N VAL A 178 -15.42 -16.34 -12.51
CA VAL A 178 -16.20 -15.74 -11.42
C VAL A 178 -16.25 -14.21 -11.53
N GLY A 179 -15.12 -13.58 -11.83
CA GLY A 179 -15.03 -12.13 -12.02
C GLY A 179 -15.92 -11.64 -13.16
N LEU A 180 -15.98 -12.37 -14.27
CA LEU A 180 -16.86 -12.05 -15.40
C LEU A 180 -18.34 -12.03 -14.98
N LEU A 181 -18.79 -13.03 -14.22
CA LEU A 181 -20.17 -13.10 -13.73
C LEU A 181 -20.50 -11.91 -12.81
N ILE A 182 -19.56 -11.53 -11.93
CA ILE A 182 -19.72 -10.37 -11.04
C ILE A 182 -19.84 -9.08 -11.86
N VAL A 183 -18.98 -8.88 -12.88
CA VAL A 183 -19.04 -7.68 -13.73
C VAL A 183 -20.36 -7.60 -14.49
N LEU A 184 -20.85 -8.71 -15.05
CA LEU A 184 -22.15 -8.76 -15.72
C LEU A 184 -23.31 -8.40 -14.79
N TYR A 185 -23.29 -8.94 -13.57
CA TYR A 185 -24.26 -8.57 -12.53
C TYR A 185 -24.20 -7.06 -12.21
N TYR A 186 -23.00 -6.50 -12.07
CA TYR A 186 -22.84 -5.06 -11.80
C TYR A 186 -23.36 -4.18 -12.94
N ILE A 187 -23.12 -4.56 -14.21
CA ILE A 187 -23.67 -3.83 -15.36
C ILE A 187 -25.20 -3.83 -15.31
N PHE A 188 -25.82 -4.98 -15.07
CA PHE A 188 -27.28 -5.08 -14.95
C PHE A 188 -27.80 -4.25 -13.78
N ALA A 189 -27.16 -4.32 -12.61
CA ALA A 189 -27.55 -3.56 -11.42
C ALA A 189 -27.45 -2.04 -11.65
N VAL A 190 -26.38 -1.57 -12.30
CA VAL A 190 -26.23 -0.15 -12.66
C VAL A 190 -27.34 0.28 -13.62
N ILE A 191 -27.64 -0.49 -14.67
CA ILE A 191 -28.71 -0.17 -15.61
C ILE A 191 -30.07 -0.10 -14.89
N ALA A 192 -30.37 -1.08 -14.04
CA ALA A 192 -31.61 -1.13 -13.27
C ALA A 192 -31.77 0.09 -12.34
N GLU A 193 -30.70 0.47 -11.63
CA GLU A 193 -30.69 1.65 -10.75
C GLU A 193 -30.83 2.95 -11.57
N THR A 194 -30.14 3.07 -12.71
CA THR A 194 -30.31 4.23 -13.61
C THR A 194 -31.72 4.36 -14.16
N ALA A 195 -32.40 3.24 -14.41
CA ALA A 195 -33.79 3.23 -14.88
C ALA A 195 -34.77 3.69 -13.79
N GLN A 196 -34.48 3.41 -12.51
CA GLN A 196 -35.35 3.80 -11.39
C GLN A 196 -35.14 5.25 -10.93
N THR A 197 -33.88 5.72 -10.88
CA THR A 197 -33.54 7.05 -10.34
C THR A 197 -33.34 8.13 -11.41
N GLY A 198 -33.16 7.77 -12.69
CA GLY A 198 -32.96 8.72 -13.78
C GLY A 198 -31.61 9.45 -13.76
N SER A 199 -30.74 9.16 -12.79
CA SER A 199 -29.36 9.64 -12.73
C SER A 199 -28.39 8.54 -13.18
N PRO A 200 -27.38 8.85 -14.02
CA PRO A 200 -26.37 7.86 -14.41
C PRO A 200 -25.61 7.38 -13.17
N PHE A 201 -25.48 6.05 -13.02
CA PHE A 201 -24.97 5.32 -11.85
C PHE A 201 -25.84 5.27 -10.58
N GLY A 202 -27.02 5.89 -10.58
CA GLY A 202 -27.96 5.87 -9.45
C GLY A 202 -27.48 6.62 -8.20
N GLU A 203 -28.37 6.87 -7.24
CA GLU A 203 -28.02 7.62 -6.01
C GLU A 203 -27.33 6.77 -4.93
N ARG A 204 -27.39 5.44 -5.05
CA ARG A 204 -26.81 4.50 -4.07
C ARG A 204 -25.32 4.25 -4.28
N PHE A 205 -24.80 4.46 -5.48
CA PHE A 205 -23.38 4.27 -5.77
C PHE A 205 -22.67 5.61 -5.81
N ALA A 206 -21.54 5.72 -5.10
CA ALA A 206 -20.63 6.84 -5.30
C ALA A 206 -20.13 6.80 -6.75
N SER A 207 -20.69 7.66 -7.60
CA SER A 207 -20.56 7.62 -9.07
C SER A 207 -19.11 7.66 -9.58
N VAL A 208 -18.17 8.17 -8.78
CA VAL A 208 -16.75 8.25 -9.13
C VAL A 208 -15.95 7.02 -8.69
N TYR A 209 -16.30 6.41 -7.54
CA TYR A 209 -15.48 5.36 -6.93
C TYR A 209 -15.80 3.96 -7.49
N ALA A 210 -17.07 3.69 -7.81
CA ALA A 210 -17.48 2.38 -8.31
C ALA A 210 -16.84 2.00 -9.66
N PRO A 211 -16.78 2.89 -10.68
CA PRO A 211 -16.13 2.56 -11.95
C PRO A 211 -14.62 2.35 -11.80
N PHE A 212 -13.95 3.19 -11.02
CA PHE A 212 -12.51 3.05 -10.78
C PHE A 212 -12.15 1.71 -10.14
N ARG A 213 -12.90 1.31 -9.10
CA ARG A 213 -12.70 0.03 -8.42
C ARG A 213 -12.94 -1.15 -9.35
N LEU A 214 -13.95 -1.08 -10.21
CA LEU A 214 -14.25 -2.14 -11.16
C LEU A 214 -13.11 -2.32 -12.19
N VAL A 215 -12.61 -1.22 -12.75
CA VAL A 215 -11.46 -1.26 -13.67
C VAL A 215 -10.23 -1.85 -12.98
N LEU A 216 -9.92 -1.41 -11.76
CA LEU A 216 -8.81 -1.95 -10.98
C LEU A 216 -8.95 -3.46 -10.72
N CYS A 217 -10.15 -3.91 -10.32
CA CYS A 217 -10.42 -5.33 -10.11
C CYS A 217 -10.21 -6.15 -11.39
N VAL A 218 -10.72 -5.67 -12.53
CA VAL A 218 -10.55 -6.35 -13.82
C VAL A 218 -9.08 -6.41 -14.22
N THR A 219 -8.34 -5.30 -14.06
CA THR A 219 -6.92 -5.25 -14.38
C THR A 219 -6.12 -6.24 -13.54
N LEU A 220 -6.38 -6.35 -12.23
CA LEU A 220 -5.69 -7.29 -11.34
C LEU A 220 -6.02 -8.77 -11.64
N LEU A 221 -7.15 -9.03 -12.29
CA LEU A 221 -7.60 -10.38 -12.60
C LEU A 221 -7.09 -10.91 -13.95
N LEU A 222 -6.50 -10.04 -14.78
CA LEU A 222 -6.00 -10.43 -16.10
C LEU A 222 -4.95 -11.56 -15.97
N PRO A 223 -5.16 -12.72 -16.62
CA PRO A 223 -4.15 -13.76 -16.68
C PRO A 223 -3.00 -13.28 -17.57
N LEU A 224 -1.78 -13.41 -17.07
CA LEU A 224 -0.53 -13.07 -17.75
C LEU A 224 0.28 -14.34 -18.03
N ALA A 225 1.53 -14.17 -18.46
CA ALA A 225 2.45 -15.27 -18.72
C ALA A 225 2.72 -16.11 -17.46
N TYR A 226 3.19 -17.35 -17.66
CA TYR A 226 3.58 -18.28 -16.59
C TYR A 226 2.43 -18.64 -15.61
N GLY A 227 1.17 -18.47 -16.05
CA GLY A 227 -0.01 -18.89 -15.30
C GLY A 227 -0.44 -17.94 -14.17
N LEU A 228 0.24 -16.80 -14.01
CA LEU A 228 -0.05 -15.85 -12.93
C LEU A 228 -0.99 -14.74 -13.41
N ASN A 229 -1.84 -14.24 -12.52
CA ASN A 229 -2.62 -13.04 -12.80
C ASN A 229 -1.85 -11.75 -12.48
N ALA A 230 -2.31 -10.62 -13.00
CA ALA A 230 -1.70 -9.31 -12.77
C ALA A 230 -1.60 -8.94 -11.26
N GLY A 231 -2.56 -9.37 -10.44
CA GLY A 231 -2.53 -9.18 -8.99
C GLY A 231 -1.42 -9.98 -8.31
N GLN A 232 -1.21 -11.22 -8.71
CA GLN A 232 -0.13 -12.09 -8.24
C GLN A 232 1.23 -11.51 -8.67
N TYR A 233 1.34 -11.04 -9.92
CA TYR A 233 2.51 -10.30 -10.37
C TYR A 233 2.79 -9.05 -9.51
N LEU A 234 1.75 -8.27 -9.20
CA LEU A 234 1.88 -7.12 -8.31
C LEU A 234 2.37 -7.53 -6.92
N THR A 235 1.85 -8.62 -6.34
CA THR A 235 2.33 -9.11 -5.04
C THR A 235 3.81 -9.51 -5.07
N LEU A 236 4.28 -10.10 -6.18
CA LEU A 236 5.69 -10.46 -6.34
C LEU A 236 6.58 -9.23 -6.54
N ILE A 237 6.10 -8.20 -7.21
CA ILE A 237 6.80 -6.91 -7.32
C ILE A 237 6.91 -6.23 -5.96
N VAL A 238 5.84 -6.24 -5.16
CA VAL A 238 5.87 -5.73 -3.78
C VAL A 238 6.85 -6.54 -2.92
N ALA A 239 6.87 -7.87 -3.07
CA ALA A 239 7.84 -8.73 -2.39
C ALA A 239 9.28 -8.41 -2.80
N LYS A 240 9.52 -8.17 -4.10
CA LYS A 240 10.84 -7.76 -4.62
C LYS A 240 11.29 -6.45 -3.96
N TYR A 241 10.49 -5.41 -3.99
CA TYR A 241 10.85 -4.11 -3.41
C TYR A 241 10.99 -4.17 -1.89
N GLY A 242 10.12 -4.90 -1.20
CA GLY A 242 10.20 -5.11 0.25
C GLY A 242 11.47 -5.87 0.65
N SER A 243 11.82 -6.89 -0.13
CA SER A 243 13.05 -7.66 0.06
C SER A 243 14.30 -6.80 -0.20
N SER A 244 14.34 -6.02 -1.29
CA SER A 244 15.44 -5.09 -1.55
C SER A 244 15.63 -4.10 -0.40
N PHE A 245 14.53 -3.57 0.13
CA PHE A 245 14.58 -2.66 1.27
C PHE A 245 15.17 -3.32 2.52
N ALA A 246 14.74 -4.56 2.81
CA ALA A 246 15.28 -5.33 3.92
C ALA A 246 16.78 -5.61 3.75
N THR A 247 17.23 -6.02 2.55
CA THR A 247 18.65 -6.24 2.27
C THR A 247 19.46 -4.95 2.46
N ASN A 248 18.97 -3.82 1.96
CA ASN A 248 19.65 -2.53 2.12
C ASN A 248 19.74 -2.09 3.59
N ALA A 249 18.67 -2.30 4.36
CA ALA A 249 18.68 -2.05 5.80
C ALA A 249 19.69 -2.93 6.52
N TRP A 250 19.78 -4.21 6.15
CA TRP A 250 20.74 -5.16 6.71
C TRP A 250 22.19 -4.79 6.38
N VAL A 251 22.47 -4.40 5.14
CA VAL A 251 23.78 -3.92 4.71
C VAL A 251 24.18 -2.65 5.48
N MET A 252 23.24 -1.72 5.69
CA MET A 252 23.50 -0.51 6.49
C MET A 252 23.84 -0.86 7.94
N TYR A 253 23.10 -1.79 8.56
CA TYR A 253 23.38 -2.27 9.91
C TYR A 253 24.79 -2.88 10.01
N ASN A 254 25.13 -3.81 9.12
CA ASN A 254 26.43 -4.47 9.12
C ASN A 254 27.58 -3.49 8.86
N ASN A 255 27.38 -2.51 7.98
CA ASN A 255 28.39 -1.48 7.72
C ASN A 255 28.65 -0.58 8.94
N LYS A 256 27.64 -0.30 9.77
CA LYS A 256 27.84 0.44 11.02
C LYS A 256 28.52 -0.41 12.08
N LEU A 257 28.20 -1.70 12.13
CA LEU A 257 28.84 -2.66 13.03
C LEU A 257 30.31 -2.91 12.66
N SER A 258 30.63 -2.98 11.37
CA SER A 258 31.99 -3.21 10.85
C SER A 258 32.91 -2.01 10.99
N VAL A 259 32.39 -0.78 10.87
CA VAL A 259 33.16 0.46 11.15
C VAL A 259 33.53 0.57 12.63
N LEU A 260 32.75 -0.06 13.52
CA LEU A 260 33.12 -0.20 14.93
C LEU A 260 34.13 -1.31 15.18
N GLY A 261 34.41 -2.18 14.19
CA GLY A 261 35.63 -2.98 13.91
C GLY A 261 36.25 -3.88 14.99
N TYR A 262 36.30 -3.41 16.23
CA TYR A 262 36.79 -4.08 17.44
C TYR A 262 35.94 -3.74 18.68
N MET A 263 34.84 -2.98 18.50
CA MET A 263 33.93 -2.51 19.56
C MET A 263 32.50 -3.04 19.36
N ASN A 264 32.32 -4.13 18.62
CA ASN A 264 31.11 -4.93 18.80
C ASN A 264 31.19 -5.60 20.19
N PRO A 265 30.07 -5.77 20.92
CA PRO A 265 30.09 -6.38 22.26
C PRO A 265 30.73 -7.78 22.34
N LEU A 266 30.94 -8.41 21.18
CA LEU A 266 31.49 -9.75 21.02
C LEU A 266 32.97 -9.76 20.54
N GLY A 267 33.54 -8.63 20.11
CA GLY A 267 34.93 -8.56 19.62
C GLY A 267 35.23 -9.38 18.35
N LEU A 268 34.20 -9.84 17.63
CA LEU A 268 34.32 -10.73 16.47
C LEU A 268 34.46 -9.96 15.15
N GLU A 269 35.05 -10.59 14.13
CA GLU A 269 35.11 -10.01 12.79
C GLU A 269 33.71 -9.99 12.15
N THR A 270 33.43 -9.02 11.26
CA THR A 270 32.10 -8.86 10.64
C THR A 270 31.63 -10.11 9.87
N SER A 271 32.58 -10.87 9.33
CA SER A 271 32.35 -12.15 8.65
C SER A 271 31.84 -13.26 9.59
N GLU A 272 32.23 -13.23 10.86
CA GLU A 272 31.85 -14.24 11.87
C GLU A 272 30.50 -13.92 12.55
N MET A 273 30.03 -12.67 12.44
CA MET A 273 28.73 -12.25 12.97
C MET A 273 27.56 -12.63 12.05
N VAL A 274 27.84 -12.98 10.81
CA VAL A 274 26.84 -13.46 9.86
C VAL A 274 26.76 -14.97 10.00
N ALA A 275 25.69 -15.47 10.63
CA ALA A 275 25.42 -16.90 10.68
C ALA A 275 25.22 -17.43 9.25
N ALA A 276 26.23 -18.09 8.71
CA ALA A 276 26.09 -18.85 7.47
C ALA A 276 25.24 -20.09 7.78
N PRO A 277 24.03 -20.23 7.22
CA PRO A 277 23.25 -21.44 7.42
C PRO A 277 24.03 -22.60 6.79
N GLU A 278 24.49 -23.54 7.61
CA GLU A 278 25.09 -24.77 7.13
C GLU A 278 23.98 -25.57 6.43
N ALA A 279 24.06 -25.69 5.11
CA ALA A 279 23.07 -26.45 4.34
C ALA A 279 23.12 -27.91 4.81
N GLN A 280 22.08 -28.34 5.54
CA GLN A 280 21.99 -29.73 5.97
C GLN A 280 22.00 -30.64 4.74
N LYS A 281 22.99 -31.53 4.67
CA LYS A 281 23.09 -32.51 3.59
C LYS A 281 21.81 -33.35 3.59
N ILE A 282 21.15 -33.45 2.43
CA ILE A 282 19.91 -34.23 2.25
C ILE A 282 20.09 -35.66 2.75
N SER A 283 21.30 -36.23 2.65
CA SER A 283 21.65 -37.54 3.20
C SER A 283 21.44 -37.65 4.71
N SER A 284 21.70 -36.61 5.49
CA SER A 284 21.48 -36.60 6.94
C SER A 284 19.98 -36.64 7.28
N LEU A 285 19.16 -35.88 6.55
CA LEU A 285 17.72 -35.87 6.74
C LEU A 285 17.10 -37.22 6.35
N VAL A 286 17.49 -37.76 5.20
CA VAL A 286 17.01 -39.08 4.71
C VAL A 286 17.43 -40.18 5.67
N ASN A 287 18.69 -40.21 6.12
CA ASN A 287 19.16 -41.20 7.09
C ASN A 287 18.39 -41.11 8.41
N PHE A 288 18.11 -39.91 8.91
CA PHE A 288 17.31 -39.73 10.11
C PHE A 288 15.88 -40.29 9.94
N PHE A 289 15.18 -39.94 8.86
CA PHE A 289 13.84 -40.47 8.61
C PHE A 289 13.85 -41.99 8.41
N TYR A 290 14.85 -42.53 7.74
CA TYR A 290 14.99 -43.98 7.56
C TYR A 290 15.18 -44.69 8.91
N LEU A 291 16.04 -44.16 9.78
CA LEU A 291 16.34 -44.71 11.10
C LEU A 291 15.12 -44.62 12.03
N VAL A 292 14.38 -43.51 11.99
CA VAL A 292 13.12 -43.36 12.75
C VAL A 292 12.06 -44.35 12.26
N HIS A 293 11.95 -44.57 10.95
CA HIS A 293 11.00 -45.53 10.39
C HIS A 293 11.37 -46.98 10.72
N THR A 294 12.66 -47.35 10.68
CA THR A 294 13.09 -48.70 11.07
C THR A 294 12.93 -48.95 12.56
N CYS A 295 13.23 -47.97 13.42
CA CYS A 295 13.00 -48.07 14.86
C CYS A 295 11.52 -48.11 15.25
N ARG A 296 10.62 -47.60 14.41
CA ARG A 296 9.17 -47.72 14.62
C ARG A 296 8.60 -49.07 14.18
N ALA A 297 9.29 -49.76 13.27
CA ALA A 297 8.86 -51.04 12.71
C ALA A 297 9.41 -52.26 13.46
N ALA A 298 10.45 -52.07 14.28
CA ALA A 298 10.99 -53.05 15.23
C ALA A 298 10.25 -52.97 16.58
#